data_AF-A0A955AZ78-F1
#
_entry.id   AF-A0A955AZ78-F1
#
_cell.length_a   1.000
_cell.length_b   1.000
_cell.length_c   1.000
_cell.angle_alpha   90.00
_cell.angle_beta   90.00
_cell.angle_gamma   90.00
#
_symmetry.space_group_name_H-M   'P 1'
#
loop_
_entity.id
_entity.type
_entity.pdbx_description
1 polymer ?
#
loop_
_entity_poly.entity_id
_entity_poly.type
_entity_poly.pdbx_seq_one_letter_code
_entity_poly.pdbx_strand_id
1 'polypeptide(L)' 'HALPLSDHADYDELLECVERVQPREIYCTHGPTSFVERLRARGHNAHPLDERAGRVSPVTPPRLLFN' A
#
# COMPACT_ATOMS: atom_id res chain seq x y z
N HIS A 1 -9.19 -2.73 32.25
CA HIS A 1 -8.36 -1.76 31.53
C HIS A 1 -7.39 -2.54 30.66
N ALA A 2 -7.55 -2.51 29.34
CA ALA A 2 -6.60 -3.11 28.42
C ALA A 2 -5.69 -1.98 27.93
N LEU A 3 -4.39 -2.12 28.12
CA LEU A 3 -3.41 -1.30 27.42
C LEU A 3 -3.22 -1.96 26.05
N PRO A 4 -3.57 -1.31 24.93
CA PRO A 4 -3.31 -1.87 23.61
C PRO A 4 -1.79 -1.77 23.37
N LEU A 5 -1.05 -2.77 23.83
CA LEU A 5 0.35 -3.01 23.48
C LEU A 5 0.49 -3.61 22.07
N SER A 6 -0.47 -3.34 21.19
CA SER A 6 -0.32 -3.67 19.78
C SER A 6 0.55 -2.59 19.17
N ASP A 7 1.72 -2.97 18.66
CA ASP A 7 2.63 -2.12 17.88
C ASP A 7 2.03 -1.77 16.49
N HIS A 8 0.73 -1.44 16.48
CA HIS A 8 -0.03 -1.02 15.32
C HIS A 8 -0.16 0.49 15.35
N ALA A 9 0.20 1.13 14.25
CA ALA A 9 -0.03 2.55 14.08
C ALA A 9 -1.53 2.84 14.07
N ASP A 10 -1.93 3.88 14.80
CA ASP A 10 -3.28 4.42 14.75
C ASP A 10 -3.56 5.10 13.40
N TYR A 11 -4.83 5.41 13.13
CA TYR A 11 -5.25 6.04 11.88
C TYR A 11 -4.47 7.32 11.53
N ASP A 12 -4.26 8.18 12.52
CA ASP A 12 -3.57 9.46 12.31
C ASP A 12 -2.06 9.26 12.07
N GLU A 13 -1.45 8.29 12.74
CA GLU A 13 -0.02 7.95 12.55
C GLU A 13 0.24 7.38 11.16
N LEU A 14 -0.70 6.59 10.62
CA LEU A 14 -0.62 6.12 9.23
C LEU A 14 -0.69 7.27 8.22
N LEU A 15 -1.55 8.26 8.46
CA LEU A 15 -1.65 9.45 7.62
C LEU A 15 -0.38 10.31 7.71
N GLU A 16 0.12 10.54 8.92
CA GLU A 16 1.38 11.28 9.15
C GLU A 16 2.53 10.61 8.40
N CYS A 17 2.62 9.28 8.45
CA CYS A 17 3.63 8.52 7.74
C CYS A 17 3.55 8.75 6.22
N VAL A 18 2.35 8.70 5.64
CA VAL A 18 2.13 8.95 4.21
C VAL A 18 2.53 10.39 3.82
N GLU A 19 2.16 11.37 4.63
CA GLU A 19 2.49 12.78 4.40
C GLU A 19 4.00 13.03 4.49
N ARG A 20 4.69 12.40 5.44
CA ARG A 20 6.14 12.53 5.62
C ARG A 20 6.95 11.84 4.54
N VAL A 21 6.53 10.65 4.12
CA VAL A 21 7.26 9.85 3.13
C VAL A 21 6.96 10.30 1.70
N GLN A 22 5.77 10.84 1.46
CA GLN A 22 5.27 11.21 0.11
C GLN A 22 5.45 10.08 -0.91
N PRO A 23 4.89 8.88 -0.64
CA PRO A 23 5.05 7.73 -1.52
C PRO A 23 4.37 7.94 -2.88
N ARG A 24 4.94 7.34 -3.93
CA ARG A 24 4.35 7.37 -5.29
C ARG A 24 3.11 6.51 -5.43
N GLU A 25 3.06 5.38 -4.73
CA GLU A 25 1.93 4.45 -4.70
C GLU A 25 1.81 3.87 -3.28
N ILE A 26 0.59 3.67 -2.80
CA ILE A 26 0.29 3.08 -1.49
C ILE A 26 -0.52 1.81 -1.69
N TYR A 27 -0.09 0.72 -1.05
CA TYR A 27 -0.77 -0.57 -1.11
C TYR A 27 -1.24 -0.97 0.29
N CYS A 28 -2.56 -1.08 0.47
CA CYS A 28 -3.15 -1.50 1.73
C CYS A 28 -3.42 -3.02 1.68
N THR A 29 -2.79 -3.77 2.59
CA THR A 29 -2.91 -5.23 2.67
C THR A 29 -3.97 -5.68 3.67
N HIS A 30 -4.03 -5.01 4.82
CA HIS A 30 -4.94 -5.30 5.91
C HIS A 30 -5.68 -4.02 6.31
N GLY A 31 -6.94 -4.17 6.71
CA GLY A 31 -7.79 -3.07 7.14
C GLY A 31 -8.97 -2.79 6.20
N PRO A 32 -9.82 -1.83 6.57
CA PRO A 32 -11.06 -1.56 5.86
C PRO A 32 -10.81 -0.83 4.54
N THR A 33 -11.59 -1.17 3.50
CA THR A 33 -11.54 -0.50 2.18
C THR A 33 -11.75 1.01 2.27
N SER A 34 -12.50 1.47 3.29
CA SER A 34 -12.71 2.91 3.54
C SER A 34 -11.42 3.70 3.83
N PHE A 35 -10.32 3.03 4.22
CA PHE A 35 -9.02 3.68 4.38
C PHE A 35 -8.42 4.07 3.03
N VAL A 36 -8.48 3.17 2.05
CA VAL A 36 -8.02 3.42 0.67
C VAL A 36 -8.82 4.56 0.04
N GLU A 37 -10.14 4.57 0.22
CA GLU A 37 -11.01 5.64 -0.28
C GLU A 37 -10.63 7.00 0.31
N ARG A 38 -10.31 7.06 1.61
CA ARG A 38 -9.85 8.29 2.28
C ARG A 38 -8.48 8.76 1.78
N LEU A 39 -7.57 7.85 1.49
CA LEU A 39 -6.26 8.20 0.91
C LEU A 39 -6.45 8.76 -0.52
N ARG A 40 -7.31 8.13 -1.32
CA ARG A 40 -7.67 8.62 -2.66
C ARG A 40 -8.32 10.00 -2.62
N ALA A 41 -9.24 10.23 -1.68
CA ALA A 41 -9.88 11.54 -1.50
C ALA A 41 -8.89 12.65 -1.13
N ARG A 42 -7.78 12.30 -0.48
CA ARG A 42 -6.65 13.21 -0.17
C ARG A 42 -5.65 13.37 -1.33
N GLY A 43 -5.89 12.73 -2.47
CA GLY A 43 -5.03 12.81 -3.66
C GLY A 43 -3.88 11.80 -3.70
N HIS A 44 -3.83 10.84 -2.77
CA HIS A 44 -2.83 9.78 -2.81
C HIS A 44 -3.25 8.66 -3.76
N ASN A 45 -2.28 8.11 -4.49
CA ASN A 45 -2.49 6.95 -5.35
C ASN A 45 -2.48 5.65 -4.53
N ALA A 46 -3.61 5.34 -3.88
CA ALA A 46 -3.77 4.18 -3.00
C ALA A 46 -4.58 3.05 -3.65
N HIS A 47 -4.19 1.80 -3.38
CA HIS A 47 -4.85 0.59 -3.86
C HIS A 47 -4.94 -0.47 -2.76
N PRO A 48 -6.01 -1.28 -2.71
CA PRO A 48 -5.95 -2.54 -1.98
C PRO A 48 -5.00 -3.51 -2.70
N LEU A 49 -4.22 -4.29 -1.95
CA LEU A 49 -3.24 -5.22 -2.53
C LEU A 49 -3.91 -6.29 -3.41
N ASP A 50 -5.11 -6.74 -3.03
CA ASP A 50 -5.88 -7.74 -3.80
C ASP A 50 -6.22 -7.27 -5.22
N GLU A 51 -6.37 -5.96 -5.47
CA GLU A 51 -6.64 -5.42 -6.81
C GLU A 51 -5.42 -5.50 -7.75
N ARG A 52 -4.19 -5.55 -7.23
CA ARG A 52 -2.96 -5.57 -8.05
C ARG A 52 -2.28 -6.93 -8.13
N ALA A 53 -2.61 -7.89 -7.27
CA ALA A 53 -2.13 -9.26 -7.40
C ALA A 53 -2.48 -9.90 -8.77
N GLY A 54 -3.58 -9.48 -9.40
CA GLY A 54 -3.96 -9.91 -10.75
C GLY A 54 -3.27 -9.18 -11.91
N ARG A 55 -2.45 -8.14 -11.67
CA ARG A 55 -1.76 -7.33 -12.70
C ARG A 55 -0.24 -7.50 -12.68
N VAL A 56 0.25 -8.70 -12.39
CA VAL A 56 1.66 -9.02 -12.67
C VAL A 56 1.86 -9.09 -14.19
N SER A 57 2.42 -8.02 -14.78
CA SER A 57 2.93 -8.07 -16.15
C SER A 57 3.95 -9.22 -16.25
N PRO A 58 3.92 -10.07 -17.29
CA PRO A 58 4.93 -11.10 -17.45
C PRO A 58 6.31 -10.43 -17.50
N VAL A 59 7.16 -10.73 -16.52
CA VAL A 59 8.58 -10.38 -16.60
C VAL A 59 9.14 -11.17 -17.78
N THR A 60 9.41 -10.51 -18.89
CA THR A 60 10.13 -11.14 -20.01
C THR A 60 11.52 -11.47 -19.48
N PRO A 61 11.90 -12.77 -19.34
CA PRO A 61 13.26 -13.09 -18.91
C PRO A 61 14.24 -12.55 -19.95
N PRO A 62 15.43 -12.06 -19.55
CA PRO A 62 16.44 -11.65 -20.50
C PRO A 62 16.74 -12.84 -21.43
N ARG A 63 16.61 -12.62 -22.75
CA ARG A 63 17.01 -13.61 -23.76
C ARG A 63 18.49 -13.92 -23.54
N LEU A 64 18.80 -15.11 -23.02
CA LEU A 64 20.14 -15.64 -23.01
C LEU A 64 20.54 -15.86 -24.48
N LEU A 65 21.30 -14.92 -25.05
CA LEU A 65 22.10 -15.20 -26.25
C LEU A 65 23.20 -16.16 -25.82
N PHE A 66 23.01 -17.45 -26.08
CA PHE A 66 24.13 -18.38 -26.17
C PHE A 66 24.80 -18.13 -27.52
N ASN A 67 26.08 -17.77 -27.46
CA ASN A 67 26.99 -17.67 -28.60
C ASN A 67 28.08 -18.72 -28.44
#